data_AF-A0A453SK05-F1
#
_entry.id   AF-A0A453SK05-F1
#
_cell.length_a   1.000
_cell.length_b   1.000
_cell.length_c   1.000
_cell.angle_alpha   90.00
_cell.angle_beta   90.00
_cell.angle_gamma   90.00
#
_symmetry.space_group_name_H-M   'P 1'
#
loop_
_entity.id
_entity.type
_entity.pdbx_description
1 polymer ?
#
loop_
_entity_poly.entity_id
_entity_poly.type
_entity_poly.pdbx_seq_one_letter_code
_entity_poly.pdbx_strand_id
1 'polypeptide(L)'
;VRVALTDSAGRGVFATRPIATGEVLHSAQPLVTHPSRSLFHEVCYRCLKRKAGKGDDSRGDCYFCSDACREHAEGFHGIQKKVDWSLLDDHCSSRGLKYPYMVRRLACMVISGDVGADCLDILQPAQLHQGTLIEMEEEFELLKSTFRKAGFQEELTTCILSPPLSFGFPGLITTSFSRLSFFDSISFDQTMVHQYTCKNTCKCIPY
;
A
#
# COMPACT_ATOMS: atom_id res chain seq x y z
N VAL A 1 2.16 22.93 7.69
CA VAL A 1 3.34 22.04 7.85
C VAL A 1 4.25 22.16 6.65
N ARG A 2 5.54 21.82 6.76
CA ARG A 2 6.52 21.78 5.65
C ARG A 2 7.34 20.50 5.70
N VAL A 3 7.84 20.02 4.56
CA VAL A 3 8.77 18.88 4.50
C VAL A 3 10.21 19.39 4.53
N ALA A 4 11.06 18.79 5.36
CA ALA A 4 12.50 19.06 5.39
C ALA A 4 13.28 17.80 5.80
N LEU A 5 14.62 17.85 5.76
CA LEU A 5 15.46 16.76 6.25
C LEU A 5 15.56 16.79 7.78
N THR A 6 15.67 15.61 8.37
CA THR A 6 15.99 15.36 9.78
C THR A 6 17.46 14.93 9.87
N ASP A 7 18.06 15.08 11.05
CA ASP A 7 19.47 14.77 11.25
C ASP A 7 19.79 13.26 11.11
N SER A 8 18.80 12.38 11.28
CA SER A 8 19.03 10.92 11.34
C SER A 8 17.96 10.03 10.68
N ALA A 9 16.78 10.57 10.33
CA ALA A 9 15.63 9.79 9.86
C ALA A 9 15.19 10.14 8.42
N GLY A 10 16.03 10.85 7.66
CA GLY A 10 15.70 11.28 6.30
C GLY A 10 14.67 12.42 6.29
N ARG A 11 13.61 12.34 5.48
CA ARG A 11 12.60 13.41 5.37
C ARG A 11 11.60 13.38 6.53
N GLY A 12 11.31 14.55 7.10
CA GLY A 12 10.31 14.76 8.14
C GLY A 12 9.34 15.89 7.80
N VAL A 13 8.22 15.94 8.54
CA VAL A 13 7.19 17.00 8.43
C VAL A 13 7.27 17.90 9.66
N PHE A 14 7.48 19.19 9.44
CA PHE A 14 7.71 20.20 10.47
C PHE A 14 6.54 21.19 10.55
N ALA A 15 6.22 21.61 11.76
CA ALA A 15 5.28 22.70 11.99
C ALA A 15 5.83 24.02 11.42
N THR A 16 4.96 24.83 10.81
CA THR A 16 5.28 26.17 10.29
C THR A 16 4.70 27.28 11.16
N ARG A 17 3.94 26.91 12.19
CA ARG A 17 3.31 27.78 13.18
C ARG A 17 2.98 26.97 14.44
N PRO A 18 2.61 27.60 15.57
CA PRO A 18 2.01 26.91 16.70
C PRO A 18 0.75 26.13 16.29
N ILE A 19 0.55 24.95 16.90
CA ILE A 19 -0.57 24.03 16.67
C ILE A 19 -1.28 23.85 18.00
N ALA A 20 -2.61 24.03 18.02
CA ALA A 20 -3.41 23.82 19.22
C ALA A 20 -3.79 22.34 19.42
N THR A 21 -4.08 21.95 20.66
CA THR A 21 -4.62 20.62 20.96
C THR A 21 -5.96 20.40 20.25
N GLY A 22 -6.09 19.26 19.58
CA GLY A 22 -7.27 18.89 18.80
C GLY A 22 -7.32 19.48 17.39
N GLU A 23 -6.30 20.25 16.98
CA GLU A 23 -6.24 20.84 15.65
C GLU A 23 -5.87 19.79 14.58
N VAL A 24 -6.60 19.80 13.45
CA VAL A 24 -6.30 18.92 12.31
C VAL A 24 -5.11 19.47 11.53
N LEU A 25 -4.01 18.71 11.51
CA LEU A 25 -2.78 19.09 10.81
C LEU A 25 -2.83 18.86 9.31
N HIS A 26 -3.43 17.74 8.91
CA HIS A 26 -3.53 17.31 7.52
C HIS A 26 -4.65 16.27 7.39
N SER A 27 -5.27 16.22 6.22
CA SER A 27 -6.18 15.16 5.82
C SER A 27 -5.75 14.68 4.44
N ALA A 28 -5.58 13.37 4.30
CA ALA A 28 -5.17 12.73 3.06
C ALA A 28 -6.18 11.64 2.68
N GLN A 29 -6.40 11.47 1.38
CA GLN A 29 -7.06 10.29 0.87
C GLN A 29 -6.01 9.18 0.68
N PRO A 30 -6.30 7.94 1.06
CA PRO A 30 -5.37 6.85 0.85
C PRO A 30 -5.19 6.60 -0.65
N LEU A 31 -3.94 6.45 -1.10
CA LEU A 31 -3.63 6.12 -2.49
C LEU A 31 -4.21 4.75 -2.89
N VAL A 32 -4.07 3.76 -2.00
CA VAL A 32 -4.58 2.42 -2.19
C VAL A 32 -5.21 1.92 -0.89
N THR A 33 -6.37 1.28 -1.02
CA THR A 33 -7.07 0.60 0.07
C THR A 33 -7.46 -0.80 -0.38
N HIS A 34 -7.34 -1.76 0.52
CA HIS A 34 -7.82 -3.12 0.31
C HIS A 34 -8.34 -3.66 1.65
N PRO A 35 -9.61 -4.13 1.73
CA PRO A 35 -10.10 -4.73 2.97
C PRO A 35 -9.39 -6.05 3.26
N SER A 36 -9.33 -6.46 4.53
CA SER A 36 -8.94 -7.85 4.84
C SER A 36 -9.96 -8.81 4.23
N ARG A 37 -9.52 -10.00 3.78
CA ARG A 37 -10.41 -11.00 3.16
C ARG A 37 -11.61 -11.36 4.03
N SER A 38 -11.39 -11.52 5.34
CA SER A 38 -12.45 -11.80 6.30
C SER A 38 -13.52 -10.70 6.40
N LEU A 39 -13.23 -9.50 5.92
CA LEU A 39 -14.12 -8.33 6.00
C LEU A 39 -14.76 -7.96 4.66
N PHE A 40 -14.56 -8.73 3.59
CA PHE A 40 -15.11 -8.42 2.25
C PHE A 40 -16.63 -8.20 2.22
N HIS A 41 -17.35 -8.79 3.17
CA HIS A 41 -18.81 -8.67 3.30
C HIS A 41 -19.24 -7.68 4.40
N GLU A 42 -18.29 -7.17 5.19
CA GLU A 42 -18.54 -6.26 6.32
C GLU A 42 -18.19 -4.81 6.01
N VAL A 43 -17.25 -4.57 5.10
CA VAL A 43 -16.80 -3.22 4.73
C VAL A 43 -16.83 -3.01 3.22
N CYS A 44 -17.09 -1.77 2.81
CA CYS A 44 -17.10 -1.41 1.40
C CYS A 44 -15.73 -1.67 0.77
N TYR A 45 -15.70 -2.39 -0.34
CA TYR A 45 -14.47 -2.80 -1.05
C TYR A 45 -13.67 -1.63 -1.64
N ARG A 46 -14.33 -0.47 -1.79
CA ARG A 46 -13.68 0.79 -2.21
C ARG A 46 -13.29 1.67 -1.02
N CYS A 47 -14.27 2.10 -0.20
CA CYS A 47 -14.07 3.14 0.81
C CYS A 47 -13.90 2.63 2.24
N LEU A 48 -13.91 1.31 2.45
CA LEU A 48 -13.78 0.64 3.76
C LEU A 48 -14.85 1.01 4.80
N LYS A 49 -15.89 1.77 4.43
CA LYS A 49 -17.02 2.08 5.31
C LYS A 49 -17.72 0.78 5.71
N ARG A 50 -17.92 0.59 7.02
CA ARG A 50 -18.66 -0.57 7.54
C ARG A 50 -20.10 -0.57 7.02
N LYS A 51 -20.60 -1.77 6.73
CA LYS A 51 -22.00 -2.02 6.45
C LYS A 51 -22.85 -1.66 7.67
N ALA A 52 -23.95 -0.93 7.43
CA ALA A 52 -24.89 -0.60 8.49
C ALA A 52 -25.89 -1.77 8.65
N GLY A 53 -25.91 -2.39 9.83
CA GLY A 53 -26.83 -3.48 10.18
C GLY A 53 -26.33 -4.91 9.87
N LYS A 54 -26.95 -5.91 10.51
CA LYS A 54 -26.81 -7.34 10.17
C LYS A 54 -27.80 -7.65 9.05
N GLY A 55 -27.32 -7.94 7.85
CA GLY A 55 -28.21 -8.17 6.71
C GLY A 55 -27.57 -8.98 5.58
N ASP A 56 -28.08 -10.20 5.45
CA ASP A 56 -27.98 -11.20 4.39
C ASP A 56 -26.60 -11.72 3.96
N ASP A 57 -26.49 -13.05 4.03
CA ASP A 57 -25.38 -13.88 3.58
C ASP A 57 -25.37 -13.89 2.05
N SER A 58 -24.99 -12.77 1.44
CA SER A 58 -24.64 -12.73 0.02
C SER A 58 -23.37 -13.54 -0.17
N ARG A 59 -23.53 -14.85 -0.31
CA ARG A 59 -22.50 -15.78 -0.76
C ARG A 59 -22.07 -15.38 -2.16
N GLY A 60 -20.96 -14.63 -2.24
CA GLY A 60 -20.16 -14.48 -3.45
C GLY A 60 -20.21 -13.12 -4.15
N ASP A 61 -19.84 -12.02 -3.46
CA ASP A 61 -19.09 -10.90 -4.07
C ASP A 61 -18.57 -9.93 -2.99
N CYS A 62 -17.70 -9.00 -3.39
CA CYS A 62 -17.28 -7.87 -2.55
C CYS A 62 -18.46 -6.90 -2.28
N TYR A 63 -18.58 -6.37 -1.06
CA TYR A 63 -19.62 -5.39 -0.70
C TYR A 63 -19.27 -3.97 -1.19
N PHE A 64 -20.25 -3.23 -1.73
CA PHE A 64 -20.14 -1.80 -2.05
C PHE A 64 -21.28 -1.02 -1.38
N CYS A 65 -20.97 0.11 -0.73
CA CYS A 65 -21.96 0.88 0.02
C CYS A 65 -22.83 1.83 -0.84
N SER A 66 -22.49 2.01 -2.11
CA SER A 66 -23.22 2.84 -3.08
C SER A 66 -22.83 2.46 -4.50
N ASP A 67 -23.67 2.80 -5.48
CA ASP A 67 -23.35 2.61 -6.90
C ASP A 67 -22.12 3.43 -7.31
N ALA A 68 -21.96 4.63 -6.75
CA ALA A 68 -20.73 5.40 -6.91
C ALA A 68 -19.49 4.60 -6.48
N CYS A 69 -19.52 3.87 -5.34
CA CYS A 69 -18.37 3.05 -4.94
C CYS A 69 -18.13 1.85 -5.87
N ARG A 70 -19.18 1.32 -6.50
CA ARG A 70 -19.11 0.22 -7.47
C ARG A 70 -18.51 0.69 -8.79
N GLU A 71 -19.01 1.81 -9.33
CA GLU A 71 -18.53 2.44 -10.56
C GLU A 71 -17.07 2.86 -10.42
N HIS A 72 -16.70 3.55 -9.33
CA HIS A 72 -15.30 3.89 -9.06
C HIS A 72 -14.38 2.68 -8.88
N ALA A 73 -14.95 1.50 -8.64
CA ALA A 73 -14.17 0.28 -8.50
C ALA A 73 -14.09 -0.54 -9.78
N GLU A 74 -14.91 -0.23 -10.80
CA GLU A 74 -15.11 -1.07 -11.96
C GLU A 74 -13.80 -1.37 -12.71
N GLY A 75 -12.93 -0.37 -12.85
CA GLY A 75 -11.60 -0.49 -13.47
C GLY A 75 -10.76 -1.59 -12.82
N PHE A 76 -10.20 -1.32 -11.63
CA PHE A 76 -9.35 -2.30 -10.95
C PHE A 76 -10.09 -3.61 -10.59
N HIS A 77 -11.39 -3.55 -10.25
CA HIS A 77 -12.15 -4.73 -9.79
C HIS A 77 -12.46 -5.65 -10.96
N GLY A 78 -12.72 -5.08 -12.14
CA GLY A 78 -12.87 -5.81 -13.39
C GLY A 78 -11.58 -6.56 -13.77
N ILE A 79 -10.41 -5.96 -13.55
CA ILE A 79 -9.12 -6.65 -13.73
C ILE A 79 -8.97 -7.79 -12.71
N GLN A 80 -9.25 -7.53 -11.43
CA GLN A 80 -9.15 -8.54 -10.38
C GLN A 80 -10.03 -9.77 -10.67
N LYS A 81 -11.24 -9.60 -11.22
CA LYS A 81 -12.14 -10.72 -11.55
C LYS A 81 -11.68 -11.56 -12.76
N LYS A 82 -10.82 -11.03 -13.64
CA LYS A 82 -10.35 -11.73 -14.84
C LYS A 82 -9.12 -12.62 -14.59
N VAL A 83 -8.52 -12.51 -13.42
CA VAL A 83 -7.25 -13.15 -13.09
C VAL A 83 -7.48 -14.20 -12.02
N ASP A 84 -6.85 -15.37 -12.18
CA ASP A 84 -6.84 -16.41 -11.16
C ASP A 84 -5.81 -16.06 -10.07
N TRP A 85 -6.32 -15.68 -8.89
CA TRP A 85 -5.50 -15.32 -7.73
C TRP A 85 -5.28 -16.48 -6.75
N SER A 86 -5.77 -17.69 -7.03
CA SER A 86 -5.76 -18.83 -6.09
C SER A 86 -4.41 -19.05 -5.41
N LEU A 87 -3.32 -19.13 -6.19
CA LEU A 87 -1.98 -19.33 -5.66
C LEU A 87 -1.52 -18.21 -4.72
N LEU A 88 -1.78 -16.95 -5.09
CA LEU A 88 -1.45 -15.78 -4.25
C LEU A 88 -2.31 -15.76 -2.98
N ASP A 89 -3.60 -16.04 -3.13
CA ASP A 89 -4.57 -16.07 -2.05
C ASP A 89 -4.23 -17.16 -1.03
N ASP A 90 -3.81 -18.35 -1.46
CA ASP A 90 -3.39 -19.47 -0.61
C ASP A 90 -2.08 -19.17 0.12
N HIS A 91 -1.09 -18.64 -0.62
CA HIS A 91 0.20 -18.21 -0.05
C HIS A 91 -0.01 -17.14 1.03
N CYS A 92 -0.78 -16.10 0.73
CA CYS A 92 -1.01 -15.00 1.66
C CYS A 92 -1.86 -15.42 2.85
N SER A 93 -2.88 -16.25 2.65
CA SER A 93 -3.78 -16.65 3.74
C SER A 93 -3.14 -17.62 4.71
N SER A 94 -2.30 -18.55 4.22
CA SER A 94 -1.55 -19.47 5.08
C SER A 94 -0.51 -18.77 5.97
N ARG A 95 0.03 -17.62 5.51
CA ARG A 95 1.04 -16.83 6.21
C ARG A 95 0.50 -15.56 6.88
N GLY A 96 -0.80 -15.27 6.75
CA GLY A 96 -1.43 -14.06 7.31
C GLY A 96 -0.98 -12.75 6.66
N LEU A 97 -0.47 -12.80 5.42
CA LEU A 97 0.09 -11.66 4.70
C LEU A 97 -1.02 -10.75 4.17
N LYS A 98 -0.83 -9.43 4.33
CA LYS A 98 -1.81 -8.40 3.92
C LYS A 98 -1.30 -7.50 2.80
N TYR A 99 0.00 -7.20 2.81
CA TYR A 99 0.61 -6.29 1.85
C TYR A 99 0.52 -6.75 0.39
N PRO A 100 0.68 -8.05 0.05
CA PRO A 100 0.53 -8.50 -1.33
C PRO A 100 -0.84 -8.17 -1.92
N TYR A 101 -1.90 -8.15 -1.11
CA TYR A 101 -3.23 -7.76 -1.57
C TYR A 101 -3.34 -6.27 -1.91
N MET A 102 -2.63 -5.41 -1.17
CA MET A 102 -2.54 -3.97 -1.49
C MET A 102 -1.72 -3.73 -2.75
N VAL A 103 -0.59 -4.44 -2.93
CA VAL A 103 0.24 -4.36 -4.14
C VAL A 103 -0.56 -4.85 -5.35
N ARG A 104 -1.24 -5.99 -5.23
CA ARG A 104 -2.18 -6.51 -6.24
C ARG A 104 -3.20 -5.45 -6.65
N ARG A 105 -3.83 -4.80 -5.67
CA ARG A 105 -4.83 -3.76 -5.90
C ARG A 105 -4.23 -2.57 -6.66
N LEU A 106 -3.07 -2.09 -6.23
CA LEU A 106 -2.38 -1.00 -6.91
C LEU A 106 -2.04 -1.37 -8.35
N ALA A 107 -1.51 -2.57 -8.59
CA ALA A 107 -1.21 -3.04 -9.94
C ALA A 107 -2.47 -3.08 -10.83
N CYS A 108 -3.60 -3.55 -10.29
CA CYS A 108 -4.87 -3.53 -11.02
C CYS A 108 -5.35 -2.09 -11.29
N MET A 109 -5.11 -1.15 -10.38
CA MET A 109 -5.41 0.28 -10.59
C MET A 109 -4.53 0.89 -11.69
N VAL A 110 -3.23 0.58 -11.74
CA VAL A 110 -2.35 1.05 -12.82
C VAL A 110 -2.75 0.44 -14.17
N ILE A 111 -3.01 -0.88 -14.22
CA ILE A 111 -3.41 -1.58 -15.44
C ILE A 111 -4.75 -1.06 -16.00
N SER A 112 -5.68 -0.69 -15.12
CA SER A 112 -6.97 -0.11 -15.54
C SER A 112 -6.89 1.38 -15.89
N GLY A 113 -5.75 2.04 -15.61
CA GLY A 113 -5.57 3.48 -15.82
C GLY A 113 -6.15 4.35 -14.71
N ASP A 114 -6.59 3.77 -13.59
CA ASP A 114 -7.12 4.50 -12.44
C ASP A 114 -6.05 5.36 -11.73
N VAL A 115 -4.78 4.95 -11.80
CA VAL A 115 -3.62 5.70 -11.28
C VAL A 115 -2.41 5.54 -12.22
N GLY A 116 -1.53 6.54 -12.25
CA GLY A 116 -0.26 6.47 -12.96
C GLY A 116 0.74 5.52 -12.29
N ALA A 117 1.66 4.95 -13.07
CA ALA A 117 2.72 4.09 -12.53
C ALA A 117 3.71 4.87 -11.62
N ASP A 118 3.81 6.18 -11.82
CA ASP A 118 4.62 7.13 -11.06
C ASP A 118 4.00 7.52 -9.70
N CYS A 119 2.80 7.01 -9.35
CA CYS A 119 2.11 7.38 -8.11
C CYS A 119 2.89 7.04 -6.81
N LEU A 120 3.92 6.19 -6.90
CA LEU A 120 4.79 5.82 -5.78
C LEU A 120 6.14 6.56 -5.79
N ASP A 121 6.38 7.49 -6.72
CA ASP A 121 7.59 8.32 -6.80
C ASP A 121 7.79 9.26 -5.59
N ILE A 122 6.88 9.24 -4.62
CA ILE A 122 6.98 10.00 -3.38
C ILE A 122 7.58 9.14 -2.25
N LEU A 123 7.43 7.81 -2.31
CA LEU A 123 7.90 6.88 -1.29
C LEU A 123 9.42 6.70 -1.40
N GLN A 124 10.16 7.01 -0.33
CA GLN A 124 11.61 6.79 -0.28
C GLN A 124 11.96 5.31 -0.20
N PRO A 125 13.18 4.94 -0.63
CA PRO A 125 13.72 3.63 -0.33
C PRO A 125 13.77 3.42 1.18
N ALA A 126 13.06 2.40 1.66
CA ALA A 126 13.29 1.87 3.00
C ALA A 126 14.55 1.00 2.95
N GLN A 127 15.43 1.12 3.95
CA GLN A 127 16.50 0.15 4.16
C GLN A 127 15.86 -1.08 4.81
N LEU A 128 15.61 -2.11 4.01
CA LEU A 128 15.03 -3.37 4.47
C LEU A 128 16.12 -4.35 4.88
N HIS A 129 15.82 -5.19 5.87
CA HIS A 129 16.69 -6.29 6.24
C HIS A 129 16.67 -7.40 5.17
N GLN A 130 17.79 -8.09 4.97
CA GLN A 130 17.95 -9.11 3.92
C GLN A 130 16.88 -10.21 3.95
N GLY A 131 16.46 -10.65 5.14
CA GLY A 131 15.41 -11.67 5.27
C GLY A 131 14.05 -11.21 4.73
N THR A 132 13.66 -9.97 5.07
CA THR A 132 12.43 -9.34 4.56
C THR A 132 12.46 -9.19 3.04
N LEU A 133 13.63 -8.87 2.46
CA LEU A 133 13.79 -8.77 1.01
C LEU A 133 13.47 -10.09 0.30
N ILE A 134 13.92 -11.23 0.85
CA ILE A 134 13.69 -12.55 0.24
C ILE A 134 12.21 -12.94 0.30
N GLU A 135 11.53 -12.70 1.43
CA GLU A 135 10.10 -12.98 1.57
C GLU A 135 9.27 -12.13 0.58
N MET A 136 9.65 -10.87 0.40
CA MET A 136 9.01 -9.99 -0.58
C MET A 136 9.24 -10.47 -2.01
N GLU A 137 10.44 -10.97 -2.35
CA GLU A 137 10.74 -11.51 -3.69
C GLU A 137 9.82 -12.69 -4.07
N GLU A 138 9.48 -13.56 -3.13
CA GLU A 138 8.54 -14.68 -3.37
C GLU A 138 7.13 -14.18 -3.73
N GLU A 139 6.56 -13.31 -2.91
CA GLU A 139 5.22 -12.70 -3.10
C GLU A 139 5.14 -11.96 -4.45
N PHE A 140 6.27 -11.36 -4.78
CA PHE A 140 6.47 -10.53 -5.93
C PHE A 140 6.54 -11.32 -7.25
N GLU A 141 7.32 -12.41 -7.27
CA GLU A 141 7.33 -13.36 -8.39
C GLU A 141 5.95 -13.97 -8.61
N LEU A 142 5.22 -14.24 -7.51
CA LEU A 142 3.87 -14.77 -7.59
C LEU A 142 2.93 -13.79 -8.29
N LEU A 143 2.95 -12.50 -7.91
CA LEU A 143 2.19 -11.44 -8.58
C LEU A 143 2.53 -11.34 -10.07
N LYS A 144 3.82 -11.26 -10.43
CA LYS A 144 4.27 -11.18 -11.83
C LYS A 144 3.80 -12.38 -12.65
N SER A 145 3.99 -13.59 -12.11
CA SER A 145 3.63 -14.83 -12.82
C SER A 145 2.13 -14.92 -13.06
N THR A 146 1.32 -14.46 -12.11
CA THR A 146 -0.15 -14.44 -12.20
C THR A 146 -0.63 -13.44 -13.27
N PHE A 147 -0.08 -12.23 -13.30
CA PHE A 147 -0.42 -11.26 -14.35
C PHE A 147 0.03 -11.74 -15.75
N ARG A 148 1.22 -12.34 -15.85
CA ARG A 148 1.73 -12.91 -17.12
C ARG A 148 0.82 -14.02 -17.64
N LYS A 149 0.38 -14.94 -16.77
CA LYS A 149 -0.57 -16.01 -17.13
C LYS A 149 -1.92 -15.46 -17.64
N ALA A 150 -2.33 -14.30 -17.13
CA ALA A 150 -3.55 -13.62 -17.56
C ALA A 150 -3.37 -12.78 -18.85
N GLY A 151 -2.18 -12.77 -19.46
CA GLY A 151 -1.92 -12.12 -20.75
C GLY A 151 -1.70 -10.60 -20.67
N PHE A 152 -1.41 -10.06 -19.48
CA PHE A 152 -1.03 -8.65 -19.36
C PHE A 152 0.41 -8.42 -19.84
N GLN A 153 0.64 -7.27 -20.49
CA GLN A 153 1.93 -6.90 -21.08
C GLN A 153 3.04 -6.84 -20.02
N GLU A 154 4.19 -7.44 -20.36
CA GLU A 154 5.33 -7.58 -19.46
C GLU A 154 5.88 -6.22 -19.01
N GLU A 155 5.81 -5.20 -19.87
CA GLU A 155 6.29 -3.83 -19.62
C GLU A 155 5.54 -3.13 -18.47
N LEU A 156 4.21 -3.26 -18.45
CA LEU A 156 3.35 -2.70 -17.39
C LEU A 156 3.58 -3.44 -16.07
N THR A 157 3.69 -4.77 -16.11
CA THR A 157 3.98 -5.55 -14.91
C THR A 157 5.39 -5.26 -14.39
N THR A 158 6.39 -5.14 -15.25
CA THR A 158 7.80 -4.93 -14.86
C THR A 158 7.99 -3.54 -14.23
N CYS A 159 7.31 -2.51 -14.73
CA CYS A 159 7.35 -1.16 -14.16
C CYS A 159 6.71 -1.08 -12.76
N ILE A 160 5.58 -1.76 -12.55
CA ILE A 160 4.85 -1.77 -11.27
C ILE A 160 5.49 -2.68 -10.23
N LEU A 161 6.32 -3.62 -10.69
CA LEU A 161 6.73 -4.70 -9.86
C LEU A 161 8.26 -4.62 -9.55
N SER A 162 9.18 -4.42 -10.50
CA SER A 162 10.62 -4.75 -10.33
C SER A 162 11.28 -4.46 -8.95
N PRO A 163 12.00 -5.44 -8.35
CA PRO A 163 12.75 -5.23 -7.12
C PRO A 163 13.89 -4.22 -7.36
N PRO A 164 14.32 -3.47 -6.34
CA PRO A 164 15.40 -2.50 -6.45
C PRO A 164 16.76 -3.22 -6.39
N LEU A 165 17.03 -4.15 -7.30
CA LEU A 165 18.36 -4.74 -7.41
C LEU A 165 18.78 -4.84 -8.87
N SER A 166 19.95 -4.27 -9.14
CA SER A 166 20.76 -4.30 -10.37
C SER A 166 20.30 -3.46 -11.57
N PHE A 167 20.85 -2.24 -11.67
CA PHE A 167 21.58 -1.81 -12.87
C PHE A 167 22.73 -0.87 -12.47
N GLY A 168 23.90 -1.45 -12.23
CA GLY A 168 25.16 -0.75 -12.42
C GLY A 168 25.59 -0.93 -13.87
N PHE A 169 25.40 0.10 -14.70
CA PHE A 169 26.15 0.27 -15.95
C PHE A 169 26.66 1.71 -16.02
N PRO A 170 27.97 1.93 -16.24
CA PRO A 170 28.51 3.26 -16.41
C PRO A 170 28.27 3.73 -17.84
N GLY A 171 27.56 4.86 -17.97
CA GLY A 171 27.57 5.66 -19.18
C GLY A 171 26.38 5.46 -20.12
N LEU A 172 25.22 6.04 -19.76
CA LEU A 172 24.36 6.74 -20.71
C LEU A 172 23.35 7.60 -19.94
N ILE A 173 23.43 8.90 -20.18
CA ILE A 173 22.55 9.91 -19.61
C ILE A 173 21.18 9.73 -20.25
N THR A 174 20.21 9.12 -19.56
CA THR A 174 18.79 9.46 -19.68
C THR A 174 18.07 9.22 -18.35
N THR A 175 17.32 10.24 -17.97
CA THR A 175 16.41 10.45 -16.83
C THR A 175 16.00 9.24 -15.97
N SER A 176 16.40 9.30 -14.70
CA SER A 176 15.66 8.92 -13.48
C SER A 176 14.61 7.80 -13.62
N PHE A 177 15.03 6.55 -13.41
CA PHE A 177 14.11 5.47 -13.05
C PHE A 177 14.51 4.92 -11.68
N SER A 178 13.62 5.07 -10.72
CA SER A 178 13.73 4.44 -9.42
C SER A 178 12.33 3.97 -9.04
N ARG A 179 12.28 2.90 -8.22
CA ARG A 179 11.21 2.57 -7.25
C ARG A 179 10.23 1.49 -7.69
N LEU A 180 10.34 0.34 -7.04
CA LEU A 180 9.47 0.07 -5.89
C LEU A 180 10.29 -0.45 -4.70
N SER A 181 10.01 0.10 -3.52
CA SER A 181 10.42 -0.43 -2.23
C SER A 181 9.21 -0.24 -1.32
N PHE A 182 8.60 -1.33 -0.88
CA PHE A 182 7.34 -1.31 -0.15
C PHE A 182 7.54 -1.20 1.37
N PHE A 183 6.46 -0.76 2.01
CA PHE A 183 6.33 -0.19 3.35
C PHE A 183 6.76 -1.11 4.51
N ASP A 184 7.86 -0.78 5.20
CA ASP A 184 8.13 -1.26 6.57
C ASP A 184 8.15 -0.13 7.61
N SER A 185 8.13 1.14 7.19
CA SER A 185 8.25 2.27 8.13
C SER A 185 6.92 2.75 8.71
N ILE A 186 5.80 2.08 8.43
CA ILE A 186 4.54 2.33 9.16
C ILE A 186 4.36 1.17 10.15
N SER A 187 5.07 1.27 11.27
CA SER A 187 4.70 0.55 12.48
C SER A 187 3.26 0.93 12.82
N PHE A 188 2.31 0.05 12.51
CA PHE A 188 0.98 0.07 13.11
C PHE A 188 1.05 -0.78 14.38
N ASP A 189 1.88 -0.34 15.32
CA ASP A 189 1.73 -0.77 16.69
C ASP A 189 0.42 -0.15 17.20
N GLN A 190 -0.53 -1.01 17.57
CA GLN A 190 -1.88 -0.60 17.99
C GLN A 190 -1.89 0.17 19.32
N THR A 191 -0.74 0.50 19.91
CA THR A 191 -0.64 1.22 21.18
C THR A 191 0.61 2.10 21.35
N MET A 192 1.24 2.62 20.29
CA MET A 192 2.43 3.49 20.48
C MET A 192 2.32 4.89 19.86
N VAL A 193 2.06 5.87 20.74
CA VAL A 193 2.44 7.26 20.52
C VAL A 193 3.92 7.40 20.89
N HIS A 194 4.83 7.33 19.93
CA HIS A 194 6.22 7.71 20.17
C HIS A 194 6.35 9.24 20.16
N GLN A 195 6.21 9.82 21.35
CA GLN A 195 6.60 11.19 21.64
C GLN A 195 8.13 11.23 21.83
N TYR A 196 8.86 11.73 20.84
CA TYR A 196 10.28 12.07 21.01
C TYR A 196 10.40 13.53 21.46
N THR A 197 10.48 13.75 22.78
CA THR A 197 11.02 14.98 23.38
C THR A 197 12.45 14.71 23.84
N CYS A 198 13.42 15.37 23.20
CA CYS A 198 14.81 15.26 23.63
C CYS A 198 15.08 16.17 24.84
N LYS A 199 15.65 15.54 25.88
CA LYS A 199 16.36 16.06 27.06
C LYS A 199 15.58 16.17 28.38
N ASN A 200 15.81 15.13 29.18
CA ASN A 200 15.92 15.11 30.64
C ASN A 200 14.66 15.45 31.45
N THR A 201 13.72 14.50 31.52
CA THR A 201 13.18 13.93 32.78
C THR A 201 12.00 13.03 32.43
N CYS A 202 12.11 11.73 32.71
CA CYS A 202 11.01 10.79 32.55
C CYS A 202 9.94 11.05 33.62
N LYS A 203 8.74 11.45 33.21
CA LYS A 203 7.52 11.23 33.98
C LYS A 203 6.44 10.69 33.05
N CYS A 204 6.12 9.42 33.23
CA CYS A 204 4.94 8.80 32.65
C CYS A 204 3.71 9.42 33.32
N ILE A 205 2.77 9.94 32.54
CA ILE A 205 1.42 10.26 33.03
C ILE A 205 0.46 9.35 32.26
N PRO A 206 -0.27 8.46 32.95
CA PRO A 206 -1.27 7.60 32.33
C PRO A 206 -2.55 8.39 32.06
N TYR A 207 -3.17 8.13 30.90
CA TYR A 207 -4.60 8.30 30.65
C TYR A 207 -5.11 7.07 29.90
#